data_AF-N1QFY8-F1
#
_entry.id   AF-N1QFY8-F1
#
_cell.length_a   1.000
_cell.length_b   1.000
_cell.length_c   1.000
_cell.angle_alpha   90.00
_cell.angle_beta   90.00
_cell.angle_gamma   90.00
#
_symmetry.space_group_name_H-M   'P 1'
#
loop_
_entity.id
_entity.type
_entity.pdbx_description
1 polymer ?
#
loop_
_entity_poly.entity_id
_entity_poly.type
_entity_poly.pdbx_seq_one_letter_code
_entity_poly.pdbx_strand_id
1 'polypeptide(L)'
;MRDTVLATLRYARGDGEKLLTEKPYILTYPTSEGIPWSNFTIDFHPGIKIHSLRSANLDYNRSGLAMGELESCMPPSDFDDESKIESTYLPAVHRCLQKTLGAKEIYIFDYMIRKRKPEFLKTSPSQDQGPQPALSAHIDYTTKEIEERLQNYFGSKAPELKNRHFQAINAWKPLKGPLRDYPLAYCDASTVNTSTDLMVTDEVFPNIVNEIYQALYSPAHRWYWIPDQTETELAIFVGYDSRQEAQLAVPHCSFDLGHLSEGEPRQSIEVRALVFFD
;
A
#
# COMPACT_ATOMS: atom_id res chain seq x y z
N MET A 1 -15.03 4.67 16.38
CA MET A 1 -13.88 4.01 17.03
C MET A 1 -13.01 5.04 17.75
N ARG A 2 -12.02 4.62 18.56
CA ARG A 2 -11.10 5.57 19.25
C ARG A 2 -10.25 6.32 18.23
N ASP A 3 -9.92 7.58 18.53
CA ASP A 3 -9.02 8.40 17.68
C ASP A 3 -7.57 7.91 17.66
N THR A 4 -7.14 7.11 18.63
CA THR A 4 -5.81 6.51 18.62
C THR A 4 -5.92 5.09 19.17
N VAL A 5 -5.24 4.16 18.51
CA VAL A 5 -5.13 2.77 18.92
C VAL A 5 -3.66 2.42 19.17
N LEU A 6 -3.45 1.40 20.00
CA LEU A 6 -2.16 0.76 20.17
C LEU A 6 -2.22 -0.57 19.43
N ALA A 7 -1.26 -0.82 18.56
CA ALA A 7 -1.20 -2.05 17.79
C ALA A 7 0.24 -2.55 17.65
N THR A 8 0.37 -3.77 17.16
CA THR A 8 1.64 -4.35 16.77
C THR A 8 1.83 -4.15 15.27
N LEU A 9 2.85 -3.40 14.88
CA LEU A 9 3.28 -3.29 13.49
C LEU A 9 4.47 -4.20 13.22
N ARG A 10 4.62 -4.62 11.97
CA ARG A 10 5.70 -5.52 11.57
C ARG A 10 6.66 -4.80 10.64
N TYR A 11 7.95 -4.93 10.92
CA TYR A 11 9.04 -4.27 10.19
C TYR A 11 10.06 -5.30 9.75
N ALA A 12 10.74 -5.06 8.63
CA ALA A 12 11.89 -5.86 8.28
C ALA A 12 13.07 -5.54 9.20
N ARG A 13 13.90 -6.55 9.46
CA ARG A 13 15.17 -6.41 10.14
C ARG A 13 16.31 -6.31 9.12
N GLY A 14 16.98 -5.16 9.08
CA GLY A 14 17.99 -4.81 8.08
C GLY A 14 19.44 -5.15 8.45
N ASP A 15 19.71 -5.75 9.62
CA ASP A 15 21.06 -6.03 10.13
C ASP A 15 21.45 -7.52 10.10
N GLY A 16 20.71 -8.34 9.36
CA GLY A 16 21.01 -9.78 9.21
C GLY A 16 22.28 -10.03 8.41
N GLU A 17 23.14 -10.97 8.85
CA GLU A 17 24.43 -11.25 8.21
C GLU A 17 24.34 -11.55 6.70
N LYS A 18 23.27 -12.24 6.26
CA LYS A 18 23.04 -12.54 4.84
C LYS A 18 22.90 -11.29 3.98
N LEU A 19 22.39 -10.20 4.54
CA LEU A 19 22.16 -8.94 3.84
C LEU A 19 23.45 -8.19 3.50
N LEU A 20 24.59 -8.63 4.04
CA LEU A 20 25.91 -8.10 3.67
C LEU A 20 26.35 -8.54 2.27
N THR A 21 25.84 -9.67 1.78
CA THR A 21 26.27 -10.27 0.50
C THR A 21 25.12 -10.57 -0.45
N GLU A 22 23.89 -10.64 0.06
CA GLU A 22 22.68 -10.94 -0.72
C GLU A 22 21.72 -9.76 -0.70
N LYS A 23 21.12 -9.46 -1.84
CA LYS A 23 20.00 -8.52 -1.88
C LYS A 23 18.79 -9.11 -1.12
N PRO A 24 18.07 -8.33 -0.31
CA PRO A 24 16.85 -8.78 0.34
C PRO A 24 15.81 -9.28 -0.68
N TYR A 25 15.15 -10.41 -0.41
CA TYR A 25 14.07 -10.91 -1.26
C TYR A 25 12.90 -11.49 -0.47
N ILE A 26 11.74 -11.53 -1.10
CA ILE A 26 10.53 -12.26 -0.70
C ILE A 26 10.08 -13.10 -1.90
N LEU A 27 9.96 -14.40 -1.72
CA LEU A 27 9.40 -15.33 -2.70
C LEU A 27 7.90 -15.47 -2.43
N THR A 28 7.07 -15.34 -3.45
CA THR A 28 5.60 -15.40 -3.29
C THR A 28 4.99 -16.70 -3.85
N TYR A 29 5.81 -17.73 -4.02
CA TYR A 29 5.43 -19.01 -4.62
C TYR A 29 6.08 -20.18 -3.87
N PRO A 30 5.49 -21.40 -3.93
CA PRO A 30 6.06 -22.57 -3.28
C PRO A 30 7.50 -22.84 -3.72
N THR A 31 8.39 -22.99 -2.74
CA THR A 31 9.79 -23.31 -2.96
C THR A 31 10.13 -24.74 -2.57
N SER A 32 11.24 -25.26 -3.12
CA SER A 32 11.81 -26.53 -2.67
C SER A 32 12.30 -26.44 -1.21
N GLU A 33 12.41 -27.61 -0.56
CA GLU A 33 12.93 -27.70 0.81
C GLU A 33 14.30 -27.02 0.95
N GLY A 34 14.47 -26.24 2.02
CA GLY A 34 15.71 -25.51 2.32
C GLY A 34 15.84 -24.12 1.69
N ILE A 35 14.95 -23.73 0.77
CA ILE A 35 14.91 -22.37 0.23
C ILE A 35 13.93 -21.53 1.06
N PRO A 36 14.43 -20.58 1.87
CA PRO A 36 13.55 -19.75 2.69
C PRO A 36 12.76 -18.77 1.81
N TRP A 37 11.57 -18.40 2.29
CA TRP A 37 10.70 -17.44 1.61
C TRP A 37 11.29 -16.03 1.59
N SER A 38 12.17 -15.71 2.53
CA SER A 38 12.94 -14.48 2.57
C SER A 38 14.32 -14.75 3.17
N ASN A 39 15.32 -13.93 2.82
CA ASN A 39 16.64 -13.95 3.46
C ASN A 39 16.78 -12.96 4.62
N PHE A 40 15.72 -12.22 4.95
CA PHE A 40 15.61 -11.37 6.14
C PHE A 40 14.45 -11.82 7.04
N THR A 41 14.41 -11.25 8.23
CA THR A 41 13.37 -11.54 9.23
C THR A 41 12.44 -10.35 9.43
N ILE A 42 11.24 -10.63 9.92
CA ILE A 42 10.23 -9.62 10.26
C ILE A 42 10.10 -9.54 11.78
N ASP A 43 10.34 -8.34 12.32
CA ASP A 43 10.17 -8.02 13.73
C ASP A 43 8.77 -7.48 14.03
N PHE A 44 8.27 -7.81 15.22
CA PHE A 44 6.98 -7.38 15.72
C PHE A 44 7.20 -6.28 16.77
N HIS A 45 6.72 -5.08 16.50
CA HIS A 45 6.84 -3.92 17.38
C HIS A 45 5.48 -3.62 18.02
N PRO A 46 5.22 -4.07 19.26
CA PRO A 46 3.96 -3.80 19.96
C PRO A 46 3.90 -2.37 20.50
N GLY A 47 2.69 -1.89 20.79
CA GLY A 47 2.49 -0.60 21.46
C GLY A 47 2.73 0.62 20.56
N ILE A 48 2.74 0.43 19.23
CA ILE A 48 2.81 1.54 18.28
C ILE A 48 1.49 2.29 18.32
N LYS A 49 1.56 3.61 18.51
CA LYS A 49 0.41 4.50 18.43
C LYS A 49 0.08 4.74 16.97
N ILE A 50 -1.18 4.48 16.61
CA ILE A 50 -1.72 4.75 15.29
C ILE A 50 -2.88 5.73 15.45
N HIS A 51 -2.70 6.93 14.92
CA HIS A 51 -3.59 8.08 15.11
C HIS A 51 -4.66 8.17 14.02
N SER A 52 -5.82 8.73 14.31
CA SER A 52 -6.88 8.94 13.33
C SER A 52 -6.42 9.95 12.29
N LEU A 53 -6.40 9.54 11.02
CA LEU A 53 -6.11 10.42 9.90
C LEU A 53 -7.16 11.56 9.80
N ARG A 54 -8.39 11.31 10.28
CA ARG A 54 -9.49 12.29 10.30
C ARG A 54 -9.17 13.55 11.10
N SER A 55 -8.39 13.42 12.17
CA SER A 55 -8.04 14.51 13.08
C SER A 55 -6.59 15.00 12.93
N ALA A 56 -5.82 14.40 12.02
CA ALA A 56 -4.39 14.65 11.88
C ALA A 56 -4.04 15.97 11.16
N ASN A 57 -4.94 16.50 10.34
CA ASN A 57 -4.74 17.73 9.53
C ASN A 57 -3.36 17.77 8.83
N LEU A 58 -3.03 16.69 8.12
CA LEU A 58 -1.74 16.55 7.44
C LEU A 58 -1.70 17.35 6.13
N ASP A 59 -0.53 17.90 5.81
CA ASP A 59 -0.24 18.48 4.50
C ASP A 59 0.21 17.37 3.54
N TYR A 60 -0.59 17.12 2.50
CA TYR A 60 -0.33 16.11 1.48
C TYR A 60 1.07 16.22 0.87
N ASN A 61 1.57 17.44 0.61
CA ASN A 61 2.87 17.65 -0.02
C ASN A 61 4.06 17.29 0.89
N ARG A 62 3.79 17.00 2.16
CA ARG A 62 4.79 16.59 3.16
C ARG A 62 4.57 15.17 3.65
N SER A 63 3.32 14.79 3.91
CA SER A 63 2.99 13.47 4.46
C SER A 63 2.80 12.40 3.40
N GLY A 64 2.51 12.80 2.15
CA GLY A 64 2.08 11.91 1.08
C GLY A 64 0.67 11.34 1.28
N LEU A 65 -0.11 11.85 2.25
CA LEU A 65 -1.39 11.30 2.68
C LEU A 65 -2.56 12.27 2.47
N ALA A 66 -3.65 11.76 1.88
CA ALA A 66 -4.92 12.46 1.73
C ALA A 66 -6.11 11.51 1.91
N MET A 67 -7.28 12.09 2.17
CA MET A 67 -8.56 11.39 2.11
C MET A 67 -9.39 11.98 0.98
N GLY A 68 -9.96 11.11 0.16
CA GLY A 68 -10.97 11.45 -0.84
C GLY A 68 -12.32 10.84 -0.48
N GLU A 69 -13.37 11.36 -1.10
CA GLU A 69 -14.74 10.83 -0.95
C GLU A 69 -15.34 10.58 -2.33
N LEU A 70 -15.82 9.35 -2.54
CA LEU A 70 -16.48 8.93 -3.77
C LEU A 70 -17.91 9.46 -3.82
N GLU A 71 -18.32 9.92 -5.00
CA GLU A 71 -19.69 10.42 -5.25
C GLU A 71 -20.76 9.31 -5.17
N SER A 72 -20.35 8.07 -5.43
CA SER A 72 -21.24 6.90 -5.42
C SER A 72 -20.44 5.63 -5.16
N CYS A 73 -21.06 4.65 -4.52
CA CYS A 73 -20.49 3.33 -4.29
C CYS A 73 -21.19 2.28 -5.13
N MET A 74 -20.38 1.46 -5.81
CA MET A 74 -20.85 0.24 -6.44
C MET A 74 -21.20 -0.80 -5.35
N PRO A 75 -22.27 -1.60 -5.50
CA PRO A 75 -22.60 -2.66 -4.55
C PRO A 75 -21.43 -3.64 -4.33
N PRO A 76 -21.21 -4.17 -3.11
CA PRO A 76 -20.10 -5.08 -2.85
C PRO A 76 -20.07 -6.34 -3.73
N SER A 77 -21.25 -6.85 -4.13
CA SER A 77 -21.39 -8.01 -5.01
C SER A 77 -20.92 -7.76 -6.45
N ASP A 78 -20.87 -6.50 -6.88
CA ASP A 78 -20.49 -6.14 -8.24
C ASP A 78 -18.97 -6.07 -8.41
N PHE A 79 -18.19 -6.12 -7.32
CA PHE A 79 -16.72 -6.22 -7.38
C PHE A 79 -16.23 -7.62 -7.77
N ASP A 80 -17.12 -8.58 -8.03
CA ASP A 80 -16.79 -9.84 -8.68
C ASP A 80 -16.93 -9.78 -10.22
N ASP A 81 -17.37 -8.64 -10.76
CA ASP A 81 -17.54 -8.37 -12.19
C ASP A 81 -16.55 -7.30 -12.65
N GLU A 82 -15.48 -7.74 -13.32
CA GLU A 82 -14.42 -6.88 -13.85
C GLU A 82 -14.96 -5.79 -14.78
N SER A 83 -15.97 -6.09 -15.61
CA SER A 83 -16.56 -5.10 -16.51
C SER A 83 -17.25 -3.97 -15.74
N LYS A 84 -17.85 -4.26 -14.58
CA LYS A 84 -18.44 -3.23 -13.72
C LYS A 84 -17.39 -2.40 -12.99
N ILE A 85 -16.30 -3.04 -12.54
CA ILE A 85 -15.17 -2.32 -11.95
C ILE A 85 -14.64 -1.29 -12.95
N GLU A 86 -14.35 -1.71 -14.18
CA GLU A 86 -13.79 -0.84 -15.22
C GLU A 86 -14.76 0.26 -15.68
N SER A 87 -16.05 -0.07 -15.89
CA SER A 87 -17.03 0.88 -16.43
C SER A 87 -17.63 1.83 -15.39
N THR A 88 -17.59 1.46 -14.10
CA THR A 88 -18.28 2.21 -13.02
C THR A 88 -17.32 2.68 -11.94
N TYR A 89 -16.52 1.77 -11.36
CA TYR A 89 -15.69 2.10 -10.19
C TYR A 89 -14.42 2.88 -10.56
N LEU A 90 -13.64 2.44 -11.54
CA LEU A 90 -12.41 3.14 -11.94
C LEU A 90 -12.67 4.58 -12.40
N PRO A 91 -13.75 4.91 -13.16
CA PRO A 91 -14.10 6.29 -13.48
C PRO A 91 -14.45 7.13 -12.25
N ALA A 92 -15.07 6.55 -11.22
CA ALA A 92 -15.36 7.26 -9.97
C ALA A 92 -14.07 7.56 -9.19
N VAL A 93 -13.14 6.61 -9.14
CA VAL A 93 -11.80 6.82 -8.54
C VAL A 93 -11.03 7.88 -9.31
N HIS A 94 -11.04 7.85 -10.64
CA HIS A 94 -10.40 8.87 -11.49
C HIS A 94 -10.91 10.27 -11.15
N ARG A 95 -12.23 10.49 -11.09
CA ARG A 95 -12.81 11.80 -10.71
C ARG A 95 -12.42 12.22 -9.29
N CYS A 96 -12.42 11.27 -8.35
CA CYS A 96 -12.02 11.53 -6.96
C CYS A 96 -10.56 11.96 -6.86
N LEU A 97 -9.64 11.26 -7.53
CA LEU A 97 -8.22 11.61 -7.60
C LEU A 97 -8.02 12.98 -8.26
N GLN A 98 -8.71 13.25 -9.36
CA GLN A 98 -8.65 14.53 -10.06
C GLN A 98 -9.08 15.70 -9.16
N LYS A 99 -10.20 15.54 -8.45
CA LYS A 99 -10.72 16.54 -7.52
C LYS A 99 -9.82 16.72 -6.29
N THR A 100 -9.32 15.63 -5.71
CA THR A 100 -8.59 15.65 -4.44
C THR A 100 -7.16 16.14 -4.61
N LEU A 101 -6.49 15.72 -5.68
CA LEU A 101 -5.07 16.04 -5.91
C LEU A 101 -4.88 17.22 -6.88
N GLY A 102 -5.94 17.66 -7.57
CA GLY A 102 -5.82 18.69 -8.62
C GLY A 102 -5.12 18.17 -9.89
N ALA A 103 -5.13 16.86 -10.11
CA ALA A 103 -4.48 16.21 -11.23
C ALA A 103 -4.97 16.73 -12.59
N LYS A 104 -4.07 16.77 -13.57
CA LYS A 104 -4.38 17.13 -14.96
C LYS A 104 -4.64 15.92 -15.82
N GLU A 105 -3.90 14.86 -15.56
CA GLU A 105 -3.95 13.62 -16.32
C GLU A 105 -3.71 12.44 -15.38
N ILE A 106 -4.52 11.39 -15.53
CA ILE A 106 -4.48 10.22 -14.66
C ILE A 106 -4.52 8.97 -15.52
N TYR A 107 -3.60 8.06 -15.29
CA TYR A 107 -3.58 6.73 -15.88
C TYR A 107 -3.71 5.68 -14.77
N ILE A 108 -4.88 5.06 -14.68
CA ILE A 108 -5.06 3.88 -13.83
C ILE A 108 -4.47 2.69 -14.59
N PHE A 109 -3.50 2.01 -13.98
CA PHE A 109 -2.77 0.92 -14.63
C PHE A 109 -2.94 -0.44 -13.97
N ASP A 110 -3.46 -0.48 -12.73
CA ASP A 110 -3.67 -1.70 -11.98
C ASP A 110 -4.73 -1.48 -10.88
N TYR A 111 -5.42 -2.55 -10.50
CA TYR A 111 -6.25 -2.58 -9.31
C TYR A 111 -6.20 -3.98 -8.69
N MET A 112 -6.26 -4.06 -7.36
CA MET A 112 -6.20 -5.32 -6.63
C MET A 112 -7.32 -5.43 -5.61
N ILE A 113 -8.14 -6.47 -5.73
CA ILE A 113 -9.12 -6.85 -4.72
C ILE A 113 -8.48 -7.81 -3.73
N ARG A 114 -8.59 -7.50 -2.43
CA ARG A 114 -8.14 -8.37 -1.34
C ARG A 114 -9.36 -8.80 -0.52
N LYS A 115 -9.60 -10.11 -0.47
CA LYS A 115 -10.66 -10.74 0.34
C LYS A 115 -9.99 -11.62 1.40
N ARG A 116 -10.02 -11.18 2.66
CA ARG A 116 -9.42 -11.92 3.77
C ARG A 116 -10.15 -13.25 3.94
N LYS A 117 -9.40 -14.35 3.96
CA LYS A 117 -9.93 -15.68 4.19
C LYS A 117 -10.03 -15.98 5.69
N PRO A 118 -10.97 -16.85 6.13
CA PRO A 118 -11.04 -17.31 7.52
C PRO A 118 -9.75 -17.99 8.03
N GLU A 119 -8.95 -18.54 7.12
CA GLU A 119 -7.68 -19.22 7.37
C GLU A 119 -6.47 -18.28 7.44
N PHE A 120 -6.65 -16.98 7.16
CA PHE A 120 -5.57 -16.00 7.23
C PHE A 120 -4.85 -16.08 8.60
N LEU A 121 -3.51 -16.16 8.55
CA LEU A 121 -2.59 -16.43 9.67
C LEU A 121 -2.63 -17.85 10.27
N LYS A 122 -3.46 -18.76 9.77
CA LYS A 122 -3.49 -20.17 10.16
C LYS A 122 -2.81 -21.09 9.15
N THR A 123 -2.72 -20.66 7.89
CA THR A 123 -2.06 -21.37 6.79
C THR A 123 -0.67 -20.82 6.52
N SER A 124 0.20 -21.67 5.97
CA SER A 124 1.48 -21.23 5.41
C SER A 124 1.22 -20.34 4.18
N PRO A 125 2.02 -19.28 3.93
CA PRO A 125 1.87 -18.39 2.78
C PRO A 125 1.74 -19.12 1.42
N SER A 126 2.29 -20.33 1.31
CA SER A 126 2.23 -21.17 0.10
C SER A 126 0.85 -21.70 -0.28
N GLN A 127 -0.09 -21.73 0.66
CA GLN A 127 -1.43 -22.33 0.46
C GLN A 127 -2.52 -21.29 0.20
N ASP A 128 -2.21 -20.00 0.35
CA ASP A 128 -3.17 -18.91 0.16
C ASP A 128 -3.29 -18.56 -1.33
N GLN A 129 -4.30 -19.15 -2.00
CA GLN A 129 -4.56 -18.92 -3.43
C GLN A 129 -5.08 -17.51 -3.80
N GLY A 130 -4.97 -16.50 -2.93
CA GLY A 130 -5.47 -15.15 -3.24
C GLY A 130 -4.92 -14.09 -2.29
N PRO A 131 -4.84 -12.82 -2.73
CA PRO A 131 -4.12 -11.77 -2.01
C PRO A 131 -4.76 -11.49 -0.64
N GLN A 132 -3.95 -11.65 0.41
CA GLN A 132 -4.34 -11.42 1.80
C GLN A 132 -3.85 -10.04 2.28
N PRO A 133 -4.28 -9.56 3.47
CA PRO A 133 -3.71 -8.37 4.08
C PRO A 133 -2.19 -8.43 4.21
N ALA A 134 -1.49 -7.43 3.65
CA ALA A 134 -0.04 -7.29 3.77
C ALA A 134 0.32 -6.74 5.15
N LEU A 135 1.12 -7.48 5.93
CA LEU A 135 1.33 -7.20 7.36
C LEU A 135 2.68 -6.52 7.66
N SER A 136 3.64 -6.64 6.74
CA SER A 136 4.92 -5.93 6.85
C SER A 136 4.76 -4.51 6.34
N ALA A 137 5.33 -3.53 7.03
CA ALA A 137 5.40 -2.15 6.57
C ALA A 137 6.29 -2.06 5.32
N HIS A 138 5.75 -1.52 4.23
CA HIS A 138 6.44 -1.44 2.94
C HIS A 138 5.98 -0.24 2.11
N ILE A 139 6.73 0.04 1.04
CA ILE A 139 6.38 0.96 -0.06
C ILE A 139 6.46 0.14 -1.34
N ASP A 140 5.45 0.26 -2.21
CA ASP A 140 5.29 -0.59 -3.40
C ASP A 140 6.32 -0.35 -4.52
N TYR A 141 6.97 0.81 -4.53
CA TYR A 141 7.78 1.23 -5.68
C TYR A 141 9.13 1.80 -5.24
N THR A 142 10.19 1.27 -5.83
CA THR A 142 11.46 2.01 -5.95
C THR A 142 11.48 2.87 -7.21
N THR A 143 12.46 3.76 -7.32
CA THR A 143 12.72 4.52 -8.55
C THR A 143 12.94 3.60 -9.74
N LYS A 144 13.64 2.47 -9.55
CA LYS A 144 13.84 1.48 -10.61
C LYS A 144 12.51 0.84 -11.04
N GLU A 145 11.71 0.39 -10.09
CA GLU A 145 10.42 -0.27 -10.34
C GLU A 145 9.47 0.64 -11.14
N ILE A 146 9.35 1.91 -10.76
CA ILE A 146 8.42 2.82 -11.44
C ILE A 146 8.89 3.19 -12.85
N GLU A 147 10.21 3.30 -13.07
CA GLU A 147 10.77 3.53 -14.40
C GLU A 147 10.53 2.35 -15.34
N GLU A 148 10.71 1.12 -14.85
CA GLU A 148 10.40 -0.10 -15.60
C GLU A 148 8.91 -0.18 -15.94
N ARG A 149 8.03 0.16 -14.98
CA ARG A 149 6.57 0.24 -15.23
C ARG A 149 6.21 1.28 -16.29
N LEU A 150 6.77 2.48 -16.21
CA LEU A 150 6.54 3.50 -17.24
C LEU A 150 6.92 2.98 -18.62
N GLN A 151 8.09 2.32 -18.74
CA GLN A 151 8.53 1.74 -19.99
C GLN A 151 7.59 0.64 -20.50
N ASN A 152 7.12 -0.24 -19.61
CA ASN A 152 6.22 -1.34 -19.94
C ASN A 152 4.83 -0.87 -20.37
N TYR A 153 4.26 0.13 -19.71
CA TYR A 153 2.91 0.62 -20.01
C TYR A 153 2.87 1.61 -21.19
N PHE A 154 3.88 2.46 -21.33
CA PHE A 154 3.83 3.59 -22.28
C PHE A 154 4.81 3.47 -23.45
N GLY A 155 5.70 2.48 -23.44
CA GLY A 155 6.59 2.20 -24.56
C GLY A 155 7.41 3.43 -24.96
N SER A 156 7.23 3.90 -26.20
CA SER A 156 7.95 5.06 -26.73
C SER A 156 7.61 6.40 -26.06
N LYS A 157 6.47 6.50 -25.35
CA LYS A 157 6.09 7.70 -24.60
C LYS A 157 6.73 7.79 -23.21
N ALA A 158 7.30 6.69 -22.70
CA ALA A 158 7.86 6.65 -21.35
C ALA A 158 8.93 7.71 -21.07
N PRO A 159 9.89 8.00 -22.00
CA PRO A 159 10.89 9.04 -21.77
C PRO A 159 10.29 10.45 -21.62
N GLU A 160 9.20 10.74 -22.32
CA GLU A 160 8.49 12.02 -22.19
C GLU A 160 7.80 12.11 -20.82
N LEU A 161 7.03 11.09 -20.47
CA LEU A 161 6.29 11.03 -19.20
C LEU A 161 7.22 11.04 -17.97
N LYS A 162 8.36 10.37 -18.05
CA LYS A 162 9.37 10.34 -16.98
C LYS A 162 9.87 11.73 -16.60
N ASN A 163 9.91 12.67 -17.54
CA ASN A 163 10.40 14.03 -17.31
C ASN A 163 9.34 15.00 -16.78
N ARG A 164 8.07 14.57 -16.70
CA ARG A 164 6.97 15.36 -16.13
C ARG A 164 6.93 15.20 -14.61
N HIS A 165 6.19 16.10 -13.95
CA HIS A 165 5.85 15.87 -12.55
C HIS A 165 4.71 14.88 -12.44
N PHE A 166 5.03 13.69 -11.96
CA PHE A 166 4.04 12.64 -11.74
C PHE A 166 4.22 11.97 -10.38
N GLN A 167 3.14 11.39 -9.89
CA GLN A 167 3.13 10.53 -8.72
C GLN A 167 2.52 9.17 -9.07
N ALA A 168 3.09 8.10 -8.54
CA ALA A 168 2.40 6.82 -8.45
C ALA A 168 1.57 6.84 -7.16
N ILE A 169 0.26 6.73 -7.30
CA ILE A 169 -0.72 6.86 -6.22
C ILE A 169 -1.42 5.54 -6.00
N ASN A 170 -1.55 5.16 -4.73
CA ASN A 170 -2.46 4.14 -4.27
C ASN A 170 -3.74 4.80 -3.74
N ALA A 171 -4.88 4.32 -4.21
CA ALA A 171 -6.22 4.70 -3.81
C ALA A 171 -6.93 3.47 -3.22
N TRP A 172 -7.18 3.48 -1.91
CA TRP A 172 -7.62 2.29 -1.19
C TRP A 172 -8.90 2.51 -0.40
N LYS A 173 -9.81 1.54 -0.46
CA LYS A 173 -11.02 1.51 0.39
C LYS A 173 -11.51 0.10 0.72
N PRO A 174 -12.26 -0.08 1.82
CA PRO A 174 -13.03 -1.30 2.03
C PRO A 174 -14.17 -1.42 1.01
N LEU A 175 -14.57 -2.64 0.66
CA LEU A 175 -15.78 -2.90 -0.13
C LEU A 175 -17.05 -2.73 0.70
N LYS A 176 -16.96 -2.98 2.01
CA LYS A 176 -18.04 -2.82 2.99
C LYS A 176 -17.53 -2.07 4.21
N GLY A 177 -18.16 -0.96 4.56
CA GLY A 177 -17.93 -0.23 5.79
C GLY A 177 -18.97 -0.55 6.88
N PRO A 178 -18.73 -0.09 8.12
CA PRO A 178 -17.46 0.45 8.60
C PRO A 178 -16.40 -0.66 8.71
N LEU A 179 -15.18 -0.39 8.24
CA LEU A 179 -14.10 -1.37 8.32
C LEU A 179 -13.53 -1.48 9.74
N ARG A 180 -13.61 -2.68 10.32
CA ARG A 180 -13.06 -3.01 11.64
C ARG A 180 -12.29 -4.33 11.70
N ASP A 181 -11.97 -4.95 10.57
CA ASP A 181 -11.09 -6.12 10.48
C ASP A 181 -9.86 -5.75 9.64
N TYR A 182 -8.67 -5.86 10.23
CA TYR A 182 -7.39 -5.55 9.57
C TYR A 182 -7.37 -4.25 8.74
N PRO A 183 -7.66 -3.05 9.30
CA PRO A 183 -7.49 -1.79 8.56
C PRO A 183 -6.03 -1.54 8.15
N LEU A 184 -5.82 -0.56 7.26
CA LEU A 184 -4.49 -0.08 6.92
C LEU A 184 -4.00 0.98 7.91
N ALA A 185 -2.71 0.91 8.21
CA ALA A 185 -1.92 1.96 8.81
C ALA A 185 -1.02 2.59 7.74
N TYR A 186 -0.86 3.90 7.82
CA TYR A 186 -0.09 4.73 6.90
C TYR A 186 0.92 5.57 7.67
N CYS A 187 2.20 5.48 7.32
CA CYS A 187 3.25 6.27 7.95
C CYS A 187 3.36 7.64 7.26
N ASP A 188 3.39 8.71 8.06
CA ASP A 188 3.68 10.06 7.56
C ASP A 188 5.09 10.10 6.97
N ALA A 189 5.19 10.25 5.65
CA ALA A 189 6.44 10.20 4.90
C ALA A 189 7.48 11.21 5.44
N SER A 190 7.03 12.35 5.99
CA SER A 190 7.93 13.35 6.61
C SER A 190 8.65 12.87 7.88
N THR A 191 8.31 11.68 8.38
CA THR A 191 8.97 11.02 9.52
C THR A 191 9.89 9.88 9.15
N VAL A 192 9.98 9.55 7.86
CA VAL A 192 10.79 8.45 7.35
C VAL A 192 12.13 9.00 6.92
N ASN A 193 13.22 8.45 7.45
CA ASN A 193 14.56 8.70 6.93
C ASN A 193 14.86 7.68 5.83
N THR A 194 14.74 8.07 4.57
CA THR A 194 14.94 7.16 3.43
C THR A 194 16.32 6.50 3.37
N SER A 195 17.34 7.08 4.04
CA SER A 195 18.69 6.51 4.07
C SER A 195 18.87 5.38 5.10
N THR A 196 18.03 5.32 6.13
CA THR A 196 18.17 4.37 7.25
C THR A 196 16.94 3.51 7.49
N ASP A 197 15.77 3.95 7.03
CA ASP A 197 14.48 3.38 7.42
C ASP A 197 13.88 2.53 6.27
N LEU A 198 14.54 2.47 5.11
CA LEU A 198 14.05 1.77 3.92
C LEU A 198 15.09 0.78 3.39
N MET A 199 14.64 -0.43 3.08
CA MET A 199 15.47 -1.50 2.56
C MET A 199 14.91 -1.99 1.22
N VAL A 200 15.66 -1.77 0.14
CA VAL A 200 15.31 -2.26 -1.21
C VAL A 200 15.22 -3.79 -1.16
N THR A 201 14.07 -4.32 -1.59
CA THR A 201 13.74 -5.75 -1.50
C THR A 201 13.10 -6.22 -2.80
N ASP A 202 13.56 -7.35 -3.32
CA ASP A 202 12.91 -8.00 -4.46
C ASP A 202 11.67 -8.76 -4.00
N GLU A 203 10.52 -8.47 -4.59
CA GLU A 203 9.30 -9.26 -4.46
C GLU A 203 9.16 -10.15 -5.71
N VAL A 204 9.43 -11.45 -5.53
CA VAL A 204 9.61 -12.41 -6.62
C VAL A 204 8.33 -13.24 -6.78
N PHE A 205 7.63 -13.01 -7.89
CA PHE A 205 6.51 -13.81 -8.35
C PHE A 205 6.99 -14.82 -9.43
N PRO A 206 6.21 -15.86 -9.76
CA PRO A 206 6.61 -16.85 -10.77
C PRO A 206 7.02 -16.27 -12.12
N ASN A 207 6.44 -15.14 -12.53
CA ASN A 207 6.60 -14.56 -13.86
C ASN A 207 7.19 -13.14 -13.86
N ILE A 208 7.39 -12.53 -12.69
CA ILE A 208 7.85 -11.14 -12.58
C ILE A 208 8.58 -10.94 -11.25
N VAL A 209 9.60 -10.09 -11.28
CA VAL A 209 10.28 -9.59 -10.07
C VAL A 209 9.97 -8.12 -9.98
N ASN A 210 9.29 -7.71 -8.91
CA ASN A 210 9.11 -6.30 -8.58
C ASN A 210 10.17 -5.88 -7.57
N GLU A 211 10.49 -4.59 -7.53
CA GLU A 211 11.36 -4.01 -6.50
C GLU A 211 10.58 -3.05 -5.60
N ILE A 212 10.54 -3.38 -4.30
CA ILE A 212 9.82 -2.63 -3.26
C ILE A 212 10.79 -2.10 -2.20
N TYR A 213 10.32 -1.22 -1.32
CA TYR A 213 11.00 -0.98 -0.04
C TYR A 213 10.29 -1.73 1.08
N GLN A 214 11.03 -2.53 1.85
CA GLN A 214 10.60 -2.90 3.20
C GLN A 214 11.00 -1.79 4.17
N ALA A 215 10.09 -1.41 5.07
CA ALA A 215 10.41 -0.44 6.11
C ALA A 215 11.19 -1.12 7.25
N LEU A 216 12.23 -0.43 7.72
CA LEU A 216 12.98 -0.74 8.93
C LEU A 216 12.44 0.09 10.08
N TYR A 217 12.43 -0.47 11.29
CA TYR A 217 11.83 0.22 12.43
C TYR A 217 12.59 1.51 12.80
N SER A 218 11.83 2.59 12.96
CA SER A 218 12.30 3.85 13.52
C SER A 218 11.28 4.35 14.56
N PRO A 219 11.71 4.76 15.77
CA PRO A 219 10.81 5.35 16.76
C PRO A 219 10.28 6.73 16.33
N ALA A 220 10.84 7.33 15.27
CA ALA A 220 10.37 8.60 14.72
C ALA A 220 9.09 8.43 13.88
N HIS A 221 8.82 7.23 13.37
CA HIS A 221 7.67 6.93 12.53
C HIS A 221 6.35 7.32 13.19
N ARG A 222 5.54 8.15 12.52
CA ARG A 222 4.19 8.50 12.94
C ARG A 222 3.17 7.82 12.05
N TRP A 223 2.33 6.99 12.65
CA TRP A 223 1.35 6.18 11.94
C TRP A 223 -0.06 6.73 12.09
N TYR A 224 -0.82 6.59 11.01
CA TYR A 224 -2.21 7.02 10.90
C TYR A 224 -3.09 5.91 10.33
N TRP A 225 -4.39 5.96 10.63
CA TRP A 225 -5.40 5.05 10.08
C TRP A 225 -6.75 5.76 9.99
N ILE A 226 -7.71 5.20 9.27
CA ILE A 226 -9.05 5.76 9.14
C ILE A 226 -10.02 4.95 10.01
N PRO A 227 -10.43 5.45 11.20
CA PRO A 227 -11.40 4.74 12.03
C PRO A 227 -12.75 4.65 11.33
N ASP A 228 -13.37 3.47 11.42
CA ASP A 228 -14.67 3.17 10.83
C ASP A 228 -14.77 3.55 9.35
N GLN A 229 -13.69 3.34 8.58
CA GLN A 229 -13.64 3.71 7.16
C GLN A 229 -14.83 3.10 6.41
N THR A 230 -15.59 3.94 5.72
CA THR A 230 -16.75 3.53 4.93
C THR A 230 -16.34 3.16 3.50
N GLU A 231 -17.25 2.53 2.77
CA GLU A 231 -17.07 2.22 1.36
C GLU A 231 -17.05 3.44 0.42
N THR A 232 -17.39 4.65 0.91
CA THR A 232 -17.30 5.93 0.18
C THR A 232 -15.95 6.63 0.38
N GLU A 233 -15.22 6.26 1.43
CA GLU A 233 -13.97 6.94 1.81
C GLU A 233 -12.76 6.27 1.19
N LEU A 234 -11.97 7.07 0.47
CA LEU A 234 -10.76 6.63 -0.21
C LEU A 234 -9.54 7.15 0.54
N ALA A 235 -8.70 6.26 1.03
CA ALA A 235 -7.35 6.60 1.44
C ALA A 235 -6.51 6.80 0.18
N ILE A 236 -5.87 7.96 0.05
CA ILE A 236 -5.03 8.31 -1.10
C ILE A 236 -3.62 8.54 -0.56
N PHE A 237 -2.67 7.77 -1.05
CA PHE A 237 -1.29 7.85 -0.57
C PHE A 237 -0.26 7.67 -1.69
N VAL A 238 0.85 8.39 -1.55
CA VAL A 238 1.95 8.37 -2.51
C VAL A 238 2.75 7.07 -2.37
N GLY A 239 2.88 6.33 -3.47
CA GLY A 239 3.83 5.22 -3.59
C GLY A 239 5.16 5.65 -4.22
N TYR A 240 5.15 6.71 -5.03
CA TYR A 240 6.35 7.33 -5.63
C TYR A 240 6.03 8.76 -6.10
N ASP A 241 7.00 9.68 -6.02
CA ASP A 241 6.91 11.02 -6.62
C ASP A 241 8.13 11.30 -7.51
N SER A 242 7.95 11.82 -8.71
CA SER A 242 9.06 12.01 -9.67
C SER A 242 10.05 13.11 -9.29
N ARG A 243 9.74 13.96 -8.31
CA ARG A 243 10.61 15.04 -7.81
C ARG A 243 11.24 14.71 -6.45
N GLN A 244 10.58 13.91 -5.63
CA GLN A 244 10.97 13.57 -4.26
C GLN A 244 11.31 12.08 -4.06
N GLU A 245 11.05 11.25 -5.07
CA GLU A 245 11.24 9.80 -5.07
C GLU A 245 10.63 9.16 -3.81
N ALA A 246 11.41 8.38 -3.07
CA ALA A 246 10.97 7.72 -1.85
C ALA A 246 10.71 8.68 -0.67
N GLN A 247 11.10 9.96 -0.74
CA GLN A 247 10.92 10.90 0.39
C GLN A 247 9.46 11.27 0.64
N LEU A 248 8.61 11.20 -0.39
CA LEU A 248 7.16 11.42 -0.25
C LEU A 248 6.38 10.10 -0.21
N ALA A 249 7.03 8.97 -0.47
CA ALA A 249 6.36 7.68 -0.50
C ALA A 249 6.00 7.21 0.91
N VAL A 250 4.81 6.64 1.06
CA VAL A 250 4.17 6.32 2.34
C VAL A 250 4.33 4.84 2.68
N PRO A 251 5.15 4.48 3.68
CA PRO A 251 5.12 3.14 4.23
C PRO A 251 3.73 2.79 4.75
N HIS A 252 3.22 1.63 4.39
CA HIS A 252 1.89 1.19 4.79
C HIS A 252 1.84 -0.31 5.08
N CYS A 253 0.89 -0.72 5.91
CA CYS A 253 0.60 -2.12 6.20
C CYS A 253 -0.79 -2.30 6.80
N SER A 254 -1.29 -3.53 6.77
CA SER A 254 -2.48 -3.92 7.53
C SER A 254 -2.08 -4.24 8.96
N PHE A 255 -2.91 -3.84 9.94
CA PHE A 255 -2.65 -4.13 11.34
C PHE A 255 -3.88 -4.73 12.04
N ASP A 256 -3.65 -5.52 13.09
CA ASP A 256 -4.72 -6.13 13.86
C ASP A 256 -5.25 -5.14 14.93
N LEU A 257 -6.58 -4.94 14.96
CA LEU A 257 -7.27 -4.13 15.97
C LEU A 257 -7.43 -4.87 17.31
N GLY A 258 -7.07 -6.15 17.37
CA GLY A 258 -7.18 -6.99 18.56
C GLY A 258 -8.62 -7.08 19.05
N HIS A 259 -8.85 -6.77 20.32
CA HIS A 259 -10.20 -6.81 20.93
C HIS A 259 -11.17 -5.75 20.38
N LEU A 260 -10.69 -4.77 19.59
CA LEU A 260 -11.53 -3.79 18.91
C LEU A 260 -11.98 -4.28 17.52
N SER A 261 -11.48 -5.42 17.06
CA SER A 261 -11.87 -6.01 15.78
C SER A 261 -13.32 -6.48 15.83
N GLU A 262 -14.08 -6.20 14.78
CA GLU A 262 -15.51 -6.54 14.67
C GLU A 262 -15.93 -6.72 13.21
N GLY A 263 -17.01 -7.48 12.99
CA GLY A 263 -17.65 -7.61 11.69
C GLY A 263 -17.08 -8.75 10.85
N GLU A 264 -17.37 -8.69 9.56
CA GLU A 264 -16.95 -9.69 8.59
C GLU A 264 -15.47 -9.53 8.22
N PRO A 265 -14.80 -10.63 7.77
CA PRO A 265 -13.45 -10.54 7.24
C PRO A 265 -13.32 -9.47 6.15
N ARG A 266 -12.25 -8.67 6.23
CA ARG A 266 -12.01 -7.54 5.34
C ARG A 266 -12.10 -7.95 3.88
N GLN A 267 -12.89 -7.18 3.13
CA GLN A 267 -12.80 -7.11 1.69
C GLN A 267 -12.50 -5.67 1.29
N SER A 268 -11.51 -5.47 0.44
CA SER A 268 -11.04 -4.15 0.03
C SER A 268 -10.55 -4.14 -1.40
N ILE A 269 -10.46 -2.96 -1.98
CA ILE A 269 -9.86 -2.72 -3.30
C ILE A 269 -8.82 -1.62 -3.20
N GLU A 270 -7.68 -1.85 -3.85
CA GLU A 270 -6.64 -0.88 -4.14
C GLU A 270 -6.67 -0.55 -5.62
N VAL A 271 -6.56 0.73 -5.97
CA VAL A 271 -6.38 1.20 -7.34
C VAL A 271 -5.07 1.94 -7.41
N ARG A 272 -4.25 1.62 -8.41
CA ARG A 272 -2.95 2.23 -8.64
C ARG A 272 -2.99 3.09 -9.90
N ALA A 273 -2.53 4.32 -9.76
CA ALA A 273 -2.57 5.29 -10.84
C ALA A 273 -1.28 6.10 -10.93
N LEU A 274 -0.91 6.47 -12.15
CA LEU A 274 0.03 7.55 -12.40
C LEU A 274 -0.75 8.84 -12.54
N VAL A 275 -0.40 9.83 -11.74
CA VAL A 275 -1.08 11.12 -11.66
C VAL A 275 -0.08 12.20 -12.08
N PHE A 276 -0.40 12.94 -13.13
CA PHE A 276 0.41 14.03 -13.67
C PHE A 276 -0.23 15.39 -13.34
N PHE A 277 0.60 16.37 -13.00
CA PHE A 277 0.16 17.68 -12.47
C PHE A 277 0.30 18.85 -13.45
N ASP A 278 1.00 18.63 -14.56
CA ASP A 278 1.28 19.61 -15.62
C ASP A 278 0.38 19.41 -16.85
#